data_AF-A0A9X2V521-F1
#
_entry.id   AF-A0A9X2V521-F1
#
_cell.length_a   1.000
_cell.length_b   1.000
_cell.length_c   1.000
_cell.angle_alpha   90.00
_cell.angle_beta   90.00
_cell.angle_gamma   90.00
#
_symmetry.space_group_name_H-M   'P 1'
#
loop_
_entity.id
_entity.type
_entity.pdbx_description
1 polymer ?
#
loop_
_entity_poly.entity_id
_entity_poly.type
_entity_poly.pdbx_seq_one_letter_code
_entity_poly.pdbx_strand_id
1 'polypeptide(L)'
;MPSSDSADPAVYQRGDALDEVLPPELTGRGPSPARSTEEWAADAGIYDLSEQEYWNWLATLIQEGSELDEHLDDILEDVYDLEPAFYSRNGRRALQERLRQLHEVRTSVRAFEQDVEQLSFVFARADTVETGGADNAELVLSSIKRTYDRAYDLCLYKLDRISDGWVTATNLLISLTILVVTILFWLEFR
;
A
#
# COMPACT_ATOMS: atom_id res chain seq x y z
N MET A 1 21.16 26.10 11.43
CA MET A 1 20.03 25.52 12.19
C MET A 1 19.53 24.34 11.38
N PRO A 2 19.56 23.11 11.91
CA PRO A 2 19.01 21.96 11.23
C PRO A 2 17.49 22.01 11.38
N SER A 3 16.77 22.06 10.27
CA SER A 3 15.32 22.00 10.24
C SER A 3 14.95 20.64 9.67
N SER A 4 14.56 19.77 10.60
CA SER A 4 13.57 18.69 10.47
C SER A 4 13.52 18.00 9.10
N ASP A 5 14.13 16.82 9.04
CA ASP A 5 13.73 15.78 8.10
C ASP A 5 12.21 15.64 8.18
N SER A 6 11.57 15.86 7.05
CA SER A 6 10.18 15.50 6.81
C SER A 6 10.20 13.99 6.68
N ALA A 7 10.04 13.28 7.79
CA ALA A 7 9.56 11.91 7.74
C ALA A 7 8.21 11.98 7.02
N ASP A 8 8.17 11.44 5.80
CA ASP A 8 6.95 11.23 5.04
C ASP A 8 6.07 10.31 5.91
N PRO A 9 4.91 10.76 6.42
CA PRO A 9 4.34 10.22 7.65
C PRO A 9 3.71 8.82 7.54
N ALA A 10 3.97 8.05 6.48
CA ALA A 10 3.33 6.74 6.29
C ALA A 10 4.18 5.69 5.56
N VAL A 11 5.49 5.92 5.43
CA VAL A 11 6.38 4.93 4.78
C VAL A 11 6.97 4.00 5.84
N TYR A 12 6.20 2.99 6.23
CA TYR A 12 6.70 1.92 7.10
C TYR A 12 7.90 1.22 6.44
N GLN A 13 9.00 1.11 7.18
CA GLN A 13 10.20 0.38 6.79
C GLN A 13 10.38 -0.84 7.68
N ARG A 14 11.06 -1.85 7.11
CA ARG A 14 11.28 -3.11 7.80
C ARG A 14 12.18 -2.89 9.00
N GLY A 15 11.72 -3.33 10.16
CA GLY A 15 12.42 -3.24 11.42
C GLY A 15 12.10 -2.00 12.23
N ASP A 16 11.26 -1.07 11.73
CA ASP A 16 10.92 0.17 12.44
C ASP A 16 10.38 -0.11 13.84
N ALA A 17 9.39 -1.02 13.93
CA ALA A 17 8.77 -1.39 15.19
C ALA A 17 9.75 -2.05 16.19
N LEU A 18 10.78 -2.74 15.69
CA LEU A 18 11.77 -3.41 16.53
C LEU A 18 12.91 -2.48 16.93
N ASP A 19 13.34 -1.62 16.02
CA ASP A 19 14.40 -0.63 16.28
C ASP A 19 13.89 0.48 17.23
N GLU A 20 12.58 0.72 17.32
CA GLU A 20 11.99 1.60 18.36
C GLU A 20 12.08 0.99 19.76
N VAL A 21 11.90 -0.33 19.89
CA VAL A 21 11.95 -1.03 21.19
C VAL A 21 13.39 -1.38 21.59
N LEU A 22 14.21 -1.77 20.62
CA LEU A 22 15.65 -1.97 20.79
C LEU A 22 16.44 -1.12 19.80
N PRO A 23 16.77 0.12 20.21
CA PRO A 23 17.61 1.00 19.44
C PRO A 23 18.90 0.30 18.99
N PRO A 24 19.30 0.46 17.72
CA PRO A 24 20.52 -0.15 17.19
C PRO A 24 21.78 0.22 17.99
N GLU A 25 21.78 1.39 18.63
CA GLU A 25 22.87 1.87 19.51
C GLU A 25 23.08 1.02 20.77
N LEU A 26 22.03 0.40 21.30
CA LEU A 26 22.09 -0.44 22.50
C LEU A 26 22.51 -1.88 22.20
N THR A 27 22.30 -2.32 20.95
CA THR A 27 22.61 -3.69 20.48
C THR A 27 23.92 -3.76 19.70
N GLY A 28 24.64 -2.64 19.53
CA GLY A 28 25.86 -2.57 18.71
C GLY A 28 25.59 -2.76 17.21
N ARG A 29 24.35 -2.55 16.80
CA ARG A 29 23.78 -2.80 15.48
C ARG A 29 23.96 -1.52 14.67
N GLY A 30 24.45 -1.63 13.44
CA GLY A 30 24.56 -0.45 12.57
C GLY A 30 23.17 0.09 12.19
N PRO A 31 23.00 1.41 12.02
CA PRO A 31 21.79 1.95 11.40
C PRO A 31 21.75 1.45 9.95
N SER A 32 20.85 0.52 9.64
CA SER A 32 20.70 0.00 8.27
C SER A 32 19.23 0.04 7.89
N PRO A 33 18.84 0.94 6.96
CA PRO A 33 17.44 1.22 6.63
C PRO A 33 16.74 0.11 5.81
N ALA A 34 17.40 -1.03 5.59
CA ALA A 34 16.81 -2.17 4.89
C ALA A 34 17.61 -3.44 5.19
N ARG A 35 17.54 -3.95 6.43
CA ARG A 35 18.18 -5.22 6.76
C ARG A 35 17.56 -6.34 5.94
N SER A 36 18.42 -7.11 5.26
CA SER A 36 18.00 -8.28 4.51
C SER A 36 17.56 -9.41 5.45
N THR A 37 16.73 -10.34 4.97
CA THR A 37 16.27 -11.49 5.76
C THR A 37 17.44 -12.35 6.28
N GLU A 38 18.55 -12.39 5.53
CA GLU A 38 19.78 -13.10 5.91
C GLU A 38 20.55 -12.40 7.04
N GLU A 39 20.58 -11.07 7.02
CA GLU A 39 21.24 -10.24 8.04
C GLU A 39 20.48 -10.28 9.38
N TRP A 40 19.15 -10.44 9.32
CA TRP A 40 18.30 -10.66 10.49
C TRP A 40 18.35 -12.11 11.02
N ALA A 41 18.39 -13.12 10.15
CA ALA A 41 18.49 -14.52 10.58
C ALA A 41 19.81 -14.81 11.34
N ALA A 42 20.86 -14.02 11.07
CA ALA A 42 22.13 -14.08 11.77
C ALA A 42 22.12 -13.37 13.14
N ASP A 43 21.08 -12.58 13.44
CA ASP A 43 21.00 -11.80 14.66
C ASP A 43 20.39 -12.61 15.81
N ALA A 44 21.27 -13.30 16.53
CA ALA A 44 20.90 -14.16 17.65
C ALA A 44 20.22 -13.40 18.81
N GLY A 45 20.42 -12.08 18.93
CA GLY A 45 19.93 -11.29 20.07
C GLY A 45 18.42 -11.10 20.13
N ILE A 46 17.71 -11.31 19.02
CA ILE A 46 16.23 -11.17 18.95
C ILE A 46 15.54 -12.35 19.62
N TYR A 47 16.21 -13.49 19.69
CA TYR A 47 15.68 -14.69 20.35
C TYR A 47 15.88 -14.63 21.88
N ASP A 48 16.68 -13.68 22.38
CA ASP A 48 16.98 -13.49 23.80
C ASP A 48 16.18 -12.32 24.43
N LEU A 49 15.19 -11.77 23.72
CA LEU A 49 14.35 -10.70 24.23
C LEU A 49 13.56 -11.15 25.47
N SER A 50 13.33 -10.23 26.39
CA SER A 50 12.46 -10.46 27.54
C SER A 50 10.98 -10.41 27.14
N GLU A 51 10.12 -11.03 27.95
CA GLU A 51 8.65 -11.00 27.77
C GLU A 51 8.10 -9.57 27.60
N GLN A 52 8.62 -8.62 28.37
CA GLN A 52 8.21 -7.21 28.29
C GLN A 52 8.64 -6.54 26.98
N GLU A 53 9.86 -6.84 26.49
CA GLU A 53 10.35 -6.31 25.21
C GLU A 53 9.55 -6.88 24.04
N TYR A 54 9.10 -8.13 24.12
CA TYR A 54 8.21 -8.73 23.13
C TYR A 54 6.84 -8.05 23.08
N TRP A 55 6.20 -7.84 24.22
CA TRP A 55 4.88 -7.18 24.26
C TRP A 55 4.96 -5.74 23.77
N ASN A 56 6.06 -5.04 24.07
CA ASN A 56 6.31 -3.71 23.52
C ASN A 56 6.48 -3.76 22.01
N TRP A 57 7.25 -4.72 21.48
CA TRP A 57 7.43 -4.87 20.02
C TRP A 57 6.11 -5.19 19.31
N LEU A 58 5.30 -6.10 19.86
CA LEU A 58 3.97 -6.38 19.32
C LEU A 58 3.06 -5.14 19.34
N ALA A 59 3.05 -4.38 20.44
CA ALA A 59 2.24 -3.18 20.56
C ALA A 59 2.65 -2.10 19.54
N THR A 60 3.95 -1.86 19.39
CA THR A 60 4.47 -0.93 18.37
C THR A 60 4.14 -1.43 16.97
N LEU A 61 4.27 -2.72 16.69
CA LEU A 61 3.91 -3.29 15.38
C LEU A 61 2.42 -3.11 15.07
N ILE A 62 1.53 -3.34 16.04
CA ILE A 62 0.10 -3.09 15.86
C ILE A 62 -0.19 -1.61 15.59
N GLN A 63 0.49 -0.71 16.32
CA GLN A 63 0.31 0.73 16.15
C GLN A 63 0.75 1.18 14.75
N GLU A 64 1.98 0.84 14.34
CA GLU A 64 2.52 1.13 13.00
C GLU A 64 1.64 0.53 11.90
N GLY A 65 1.15 -0.70 12.09
CA GLY A 65 0.21 -1.33 11.18
C GLY A 65 -1.12 -0.56 11.08
N SER A 66 -1.62 -0.01 12.19
CA SER A 66 -2.84 0.79 12.18
C SER A 66 -2.66 2.14 11.47
N GLU A 67 -1.50 2.78 11.62
CA GLU A 67 -1.15 4.02 10.90
C GLU A 67 -1.05 3.76 9.38
N LEU A 68 -0.48 2.61 9.00
CA LEU A 68 -0.43 2.17 7.60
C LEU A 68 -1.82 1.86 7.02
N ASP A 69 -2.73 1.25 7.80
CA ASP A 69 -4.11 0.99 7.38
C ASP A 69 -4.90 2.30 7.23
N GLU A 70 -4.74 3.26 8.15
CA GLU A 70 -5.35 4.59 8.05
C GLU A 70 -4.89 5.33 6.79
N HIS A 71 -3.58 5.30 6.49
CA HIS A 71 -3.07 5.89 5.26
C HIS A 71 -3.62 5.22 3.99
N LEU A 72 -3.81 3.89 4.00
CA LEU A 72 -4.46 3.18 2.90
C LEU A 72 -5.94 3.52 2.77
N ASP A 73 -6.63 3.72 3.89
CA ASP A 73 -8.05 4.11 3.90
C ASP A 73 -8.23 5.55 3.38
N ASP A 74 -7.33 6.47 3.71
CA ASP A 74 -7.29 7.83 3.12
C ASP A 74 -7.15 7.77 1.60
N ILE A 75 -6.22 6.95 1.10
CA ILE A 75 -6.05 6.74 -0.35
C ILE A 75 -7.31 6.13 -0.96
N LEU A 76 -7.94 5.17 -0.26
CA LEU A 76 -9.18 4.54 -0.72
C LEU A 76 -10.33 5.54 -0.79
N GLU A 77 -10.49 6.41 0.21
CA GLU A 77 -11.50 7.49 0.25
C GLU A 77 -11.27 8.49 -0.89
N ASP A 78 -10.02 8.95 -1.07
CA ASP A 78 -9.61 9.79 -2.20
C ASP A 78 -9.98 9.14 -3.55
N VAL A 79 -9.77 7.83 -3.67
CA VAL A 79 -10.14 7.07 -4.87
C VAL A 79 -11.66 6.98 -5.00
N TYR A 80 -12.43 6.83 -3.93
CA TYR A 80 -13.90 6.84 -3.96
C TYR A 80 -14.44 8.17 -4.47
N ASP A 81 -13.97 9.28 -3.91
CA ASP A 81 -14.38 10.65 -4.26
C ASP A 81 -14.03 11.04 -5.69
N LEU A 82 -12.97 10.45 -6.25
CA LEU A 82 -12.62 10.60 -7.66
C LEU A 82 -13.67 9.90 -8.56
N GLU A 83 -14.71 10.63 -8.97
CA GLU A 83 -15.65 10.22 -10.02
C GLU A 83 -15.43 11.00 -11.34
N PRO A 84 -14.33 10.73 -12.06
CA PRO A 84 -14.05 11.47 -13.29
C PRO A 84 -14.97 11.06 -14.43
N ALA A 85 -15.47 12.05 -15.17
CA ALA A 85 -16.11 11.81 -16.47
C ALA A 85 -15.10 11.16 -17.45
N PHE A 86 -15.59 10.33 -18.38
CA PHE A 86 -14.75 9.57 -19.32
C PHE A 86 -13.80 10.43 -20.17
N TYR A 87 -14.13 11.70 -20.41
CA TYR A 87 -13.30 12.63 -21.19
C TYR A 87 -12.33 13.46 -20.34
N SER A 88 -12.39 13.37 -19.01
CA SER A 88 -11.58 14.20 -18.11
C SER A 88 -10.12 13.73 -18.05
N ARG A 89 -9.22 14.49 -18.69
CA ARG A 89 -7.77 14.26 -18.60
C ARG A 89 -7.23 14.46 -17.19
N ASN A 90 -7.77 15.43 -16.45
CA ASN A 90 -7.35 15.71 -15.07
C ASN A 90 -7.78 14.57 -14.14
N GLY A 91 -9.00 14.05 -14.34
CA GLY A 91 -9.51 12.90 -13.61
C GLY A 91 -8.67 11.64 -13.81
N ARG A 92 -8.30 11.34 -15.06
CA ARG A 92 -7.40 10.23 -15.38
C ARG A 92 -6.02 10.39 -14.73
N ARG A 93 -5.44 11.60 -14.76
CA ARG A 93 -4.14 11.88 -14.13
C ARG A 93 -4.20 11.72 -12.61
N ALA A 94 -5.25 12.24 -11.97
CA ALA A 94 -5.44 12.09 -10.53
C ALA A 94 -5.55 10.61 -10.14
N LEU A 95 -6.30 9.81 -10.90
CA LEU A 95 -6.44 8.37 -10.66
C LEU A 95 -5.12 7.60 -10.86
N GLN A 96 -4.33 7.98 -11.88
CA GLN A 96 -2.98 7.43 -12.09
C GLN A 96 -2.02 7.80 -10.96
N GLU A 97 -2.15 8.99 -10.40
CA GLU A 97 -1.36 9.45 -9.27
C GLU A 97 -1.69 8.66 -7.99
N ARG A 98 -2.98 8.40 -7.72
CA ARG A 98 -3.37 7.50 -6.61
C ARG A 98 -2.89 6.07 -6.81
N LEU A 99 -2.93 5.56 -8.04
CA LEU A 99 -2.35 4.26 -8.36
C LEU A 99 -0.84 4.21 -8.12
N ARG A 100 -0.12 5.30 -8.39
CA ARG A 100 1.31 5.44 -8.08
C ARG A 100 1.54 5.40 -6.56
N GLN A 101 0.76 6.15 -5.78
CA GLN A 101 0.82 6.13 -4.32
C GLN A 101 0.55 4.72 -3.76
N LEU A 102 -0.46 4.00 -4.26
CA LEU A 102 -0.69 2.60 -3.89
C LEU A 102 0.53 1.72 -4.21
N HIS A 103 1.19 1.93 -5.35
CA HIS A 103 2.40 1.17 -5.67
C HIS A 103 3.57 1.46 -4.72
N GLU A 104 3.66 2.68 -4.18
CA GLU A 104 4.66 3.04 -3.17
C GLU A 104 4.35 2.37 -1.83
N VAL A 105 3.10 2.47 -1.36
CA VAL A 105 2.63 1.84 -0.12
C VAL A 105 2.76 0.32 -0.14
N ARG A 106 2.69 -0.32 -1.32
CA ARG A 106 2.95 -1.77 -1.46
C ARG A 106 4.29 -2.20 -0.87
N THR A 107 5.31 -1.35 -0.93
CA THR A 107 6.63 -1.65 -0.36
C THR A 107 6.55 -1.68 1.17
N SER A 108 5.84 -0.74 1.77
CA SER A 108 5.57 -0.66 3.20
C SER A 108 4.71 -1.84 3.70
N VAL A 109 3.66 -2.22 2.96
CA VAL A 109 2.86 -3.42 3.29
C VAL A 109 3.71 -4.69 3.29
N ARG A 110 4.65 -4.82 2.35
CA ARG A 110 5.57 -5.97 2.29
C ARG A 110 6.59 -5.96 3.42
N ALA A 111 7.07 -4.79 3.83
CA ALA A 111 7.95 -4.66 4.99
C ALA A 111 7.21 -5.07 6.27
N PHE A 112 5.97 -4.60 6.43
CA PHE A 112 5.10 -4.96 7.55
C PHE A 112 4.80 -6.47 7.60
N GLU A 113 4.45 -7.06 6.46
CA GLU A 113 4.25 -8.52 6.34
C GLU A 113 5.46 -9.31 6.83
N GLN A 114 6.67 -8.90 6.44
CA GLN A 114 7.90 -9.57 6.86
C GLN A 114 8.14 -9.46 8.36
N ASP A 115 7.75 -8.36 9.00
CA ASP A 115 7.94 -8.18 10.44
C ASP A 115 6.88 -8.92 11.27
N VAL A 116 5.64 -9.03 10.76
CA VAL A 116 4.62 -9.93 11.33
C VAL A 116 5.07 -11.40 11.24
N GLU A 117 5.59 -11.83 10.08
CA GLU A 117 6.13 -13.18 9.91
C GLU A 117 7.29 -13.44 10.89
N GLN A 118 8.19 -12.48 11.05
CA GLN A 118 9.29 -12.59 12.01
C GLN A 118 8.81 -12.70 13.45
N LEU A 119 7.86 -11.84 13.85
CA LEU A 119 7.26 -11.90 15.17
C LEU A 119 6.65 -13.29 15.43
N SER A 120 5.88 -13.81 14.47
CA SER A 120 5.29 -15.16 14.58
C SER A 120 6.34 -16.27 14.69
N PHE A 121 7.46 -16.16 13.98
CA PHE A 121 8.56 -17.12 14.05
C PHE A 121 9.25 -17.08 15.43
N VAL A 122 9.45 -15.89 15.99
CA VAL A 122 10.01 -15.71 17.32
C VAL A 122 9.08 -16.30 18.38
N PHE A 123 7.77 -16.09 18.28
CA PHE A 123 6.77 -16.75 19.14
C PHE A 123 6.84 -18.29 19.06
N ALA A 124 6.88 -18.83 17.84
CA ALA A 124 6.96 -20.27 17.63
C ALA A 124 8.24 -20.90 18.23
N ARG A 125 9.33 -20.13 18.30
CA ARG A 125 10.62 -20.59 18.80
C ARG A 125 10.83 -20.37 20.29
N ALA A 126 10.27 -19.31 20.86
CA ALA A 126 10.41 -18.96 22.28
C ALA A 126 9.58 -19.88 23.21
N ASP A 127 8.74 -20.76 22.65
CA ASP A 127 7.82 -21.66 23.40
C ASP A 127 6.95 -20.88 24.40
N THR A 128 6.73 -19.59 24.13
CA THR A 128 5.85 -18.71 24.90
C THR A 128 4.41 -19.01 24.49
N VAL A 129 3.67 -19.64 25.39
CA VAL A 129 2.34 -20.25 25.18
C VAL A 129 1.21 -19.24 24.85
N GLU A 130 1.51 -17.95 24.70
CA GLU A 130 0.53 -16.92 24.30
C GLU A 130 0.60 -16.60 22.80
N THR A 131 0.26 -17.60 21.98
CA THR A 131 0.06 -17.46 20.51
C THR A 131 -0.93 -16.37 20.12
N GLY A 132 -1.82 -15.94 21.03
CA GLY A 132 -2.82 -14.90 20.76
C GLY A 132 -2.26 -13.50 20.48
N GLY A 133 -1.00 -13.22 20.85
CA GLY A 133 -0.34 -11.95 20.53
C GLY A 133 -0.07 -11.80 19.03
N ALA A 134 0.57 -12.79 18.42
CA ALA A 134 0.88 -12.81 16.99
C ALA A 134 -0.38 -12.77 16.11
N ASP A 135 -1.45 -13.44 16.54
CA ASP A 135 -2.74 -13.45 15.84
C ASP A 135 -3.30 -12.03 15.64
N ASN A 136 -3.09 -11.11 16.59
CA ASN A 136 -3.56 -9.73 16.46
C ASN A 136 -2.80 -8.94 15.38
N ALA A 137 -1.49 -9.13 15.27
CA ALA A 137 -0.69 -8.51 14.21
C ALA A 137 -1.06 -9.07 12.83
N GLU A 138 -1.35 -10.37 12.74
CA GLU A 138 -1.86 -10.99 11.52
C GLU A 138 -3.25 -10.45 11.12
N LEU A 139 -4.13 -10.19 12.08
CA LEU A 139 -5.43 -9.56 11.83
C LEU A 139 -5.25 -8.16 11.22
N VAL A 140 -4.35 -7.33 11.75
CA VAL A 140 -4.03 -6.00 11.20
C VAL A 140 -3.47 -6.12 9.79
N LEU A 141 -2.52 -7.03 9.56
CA LEU A 141 -1.99 -7.30 8.22
C LEU A 141 -3.09 -7.71 7.23
N SER A 142 -4.06 -8.51 7.68
CA SER A 142 -5.20 -8.92 6.84
C SER A 142 -6.10 -7.74 6.47
N SER A 143 -6.29 -6.79 7.39
CA SER A 143 -7.04 -5.55 7.16
C SER A 143 -6.35 -4.71 6.08
N ILE A 144 -5.06 -4.41 6.28
CA ILE A 144 -4.20 -3.64 5.37
C ILE A 144 -4.24 -4.23 3.96
N LYS A 145 -4.02 -5.56 3.82
CA LYS A 145 -4.05 -6.24 2.51
C LYS A 145 -5.42 -6.09 1.83
N ARG A 146 -6.51 -6.20 2.59
CA ARG A 146 -7.87 -6.05 2.07
C ARG A 146 -8.17 -4.61 1.62
N THR A 147 -7.74 -3.62 2.39
CA THR A 147 -7.88 -2.20 2.05
C THR A 147 -7.08 -1.87 0.79
N TYR A 148 -5.84 -2.36 0.72
CA TYR A 148 -4.97 -2.24 -0.47
C TYR A 148 -5.61 -2.82 -1.73
N ASP A 149 -6.04 -4.08 -1.69
CA ASP A 149 -6.63 -4.76 -2.85
C ASP A 149 -7.90 -4.04 -3.33
N ARG A 150 -8.73 -3.59 -2.38
CA ARG A 150 -9.94 -2.81 -2.70
C ARG A 150 -9.61 -1.48 -3.39
N ALA A 151 -8.63 -0.74 -2.88
CA ALA A 151 -8.21 0.54 -3.46
C ALA A 151 -7.61 0.34 -4.86
N TYR A 152 -6.81 -0.71 -5.03
CA TYR A 152 -6.20 -1.09 -6.30
C TYR A 152 -7.25 -1.47 -7.35
N ASP A 153 -8.18 -2.37 -7.00
CA ASP A 153 -9.26 -2.79 -7.88
C ASP A 153 -10.17 -1.63 -8.28
N LEU A 154 -10.49 -0.74 -7.35
CA LEU A 154 -11.33 0.43 -7.62
C LEU A 154 -10.62 1.42 -8.57
N CYS A 155 -9.33 1.65 -8.39
CA CYS A 155 -8.52 2.45 -9.31
C CYS A 155 -8.53 1.85 -10.72
N LEU A 156 -8.26 0.55 -10.84
CA LEU A 156 -8.25 -0.14 -12.13
C LEU A 156 -9.63 -0.10 -12.80
N TYR A 157 -10.69 -0.40 -12.06
CA TYR A 157 -12.06 -0.35 -12.55
C TYR A 157 -12.41 1.04 -13.11
N LYS A 158 -12.07 2.11 -12.37
CA LYS A 158 -12.33 3.49 -12.82
C LYS A 158 -11.49 3.87 -14.05
N LEU A 159 -10.23 3.41 -14.15
CA LEU A 159 -9.39 3.60 -15.33
C LEU A 159 -9.95 2.86 -16.56
N ASP A 160 -10.39 1.62 -16.37
CA ASP A 160 -10.95 0.78 -17.43
C ASP A 160 -12.26 1.39 -17.97
N ARG A 161 -13.15 1.83 -17.07
CA ARG A 161 -14.37 2.56 -17.42
C ARG A 161 -14.10 3.81 -18.27
N ILE A 162 -13.03 4.55 -17.99
CA ILE A 162 -12.62 5.70 -18.81
C ILE A 162 -12.20 5.23 -20.21
N SER A 163 -11.41 4.17 -20.31
CA SER A 163 -10.95 3.60 -21.57
C SER A 163 -12.11 3.14 -22.45
N ASP A 164 -13.05 2.38 -21.88
CA ASP A 164 -14.26 1.91 -22.57
C ASP A 164 -15.17 3.06 -23.03
N GLY A 165 -15.28 4.12 -22.22
CA GLY A 165 -15.97 5.35 -22.61
C GLY A 165 -15.36 6.01 -23.84
N TRP A 166 -14.02 6.04 -23.93
CA TRP A 166 -13.32 6.55 -25.12
C TRP A 166 -13.58 5.70 -26.35
N VAL A 167 -13.48 4.37 -26.24
CA VAL A 167 -13.73 3.45 -27.37
C VAL A 167 -15.16 3.61 -27.89
N THR A 168 -16.13 3.69 -26.99
CA THR A 168 -17.54 3.90 -27.35
C THR A 168 -17.76 5.24 -28.05
N ALA A 169 -17.16 6.32 -27.54
CA ALA A 169 -17.25 7.65 -28.14
C ALA A 169 -16.61 7.69 -29.55
N THR A 170 -15.46 7.05 -29.74
CA THR A 170 -14.79 6.96 -31.05
C THR A 170 -15.63 6.16 -32.05
N ASN A 171 -16.19 5.02 -31.64
CA ASN A 171 -17.07 4.23 -32.50
C ASN A 171 -18.31 5.04 -32.94
N LEU A 172 -18.91 5.78 -32.02
CA LEU A 172 -20.05 6.66 -32.32
C LEU A 172 -19.66 7.76 -33.30
N LEU A 173 -18.50 8.40 -33.10
CA LEU A 173 -17.98 9.44 -33.99
C LEU A 173 -17.74 8.90 -35.41
N ILE A 174 -17.08 7.74 -35.54
CA ILE A 174 -16.86 7.09 -36.83
C ILE A 174 -18.19 6.81 -37.53
N SER A 175 -19.16 6.23 -36.79
CA SER A 175 -20.50 5.96 -37.31
C SER A 175 -21.20 7.24 -37.78
N LEU A 176 -21.07 8.34 -37.03
CA LEU A 176 -21.65 9.63 -37.39
C LEU A 176 -20.96 10.23 -38.63
N THR A 177 -19.63 10.14 -38.73
CA THR A 177 -18.90 10.63 -39.91
C THR A 177 -19.32 9.89 -41.16
N ILE A 178 -19.44 8.55 -41.10
CA ILE A 178 -19.91 7.74 -42.24
C ILE A 178 -21.33 8.16 -42.64
N LEU A 179 -22.23 8.37 -41.68
CA LEU A 179 -23.59 8.84 -41.93
C LEU A 179 -23.59 10.18 -42.68
N VAL A 180 -22.83 11.16 -42.19
CA VAL A 180 -22.74 12.50 -42.80
C VAL A 180 -22.18 12.42 -44.22
N VAL A 181 -21.09 11.66 -44.42
CA VAL A 181 -20.50 11.43 -45.75
C VAL A 181 -21.51 10.79 -46.70
N THR A 182 -22.28 9.81 -46.22
CA THR A 182 -23.32 9.14 -47.01
C THR A 182 -24.44 10.10 -47.41
N ILE A 183 -24.89 10.95 -46.49
CA ILE A 183 -25.92 11.97 -46.77
C ILE A 183 -25.40 13.00 -47.78
N LEU A 184 -24.19 13.52 -47.59
CA LEU A 184 -23.58 14.48 -48.51
C LEU A 184 -23.41 13.90 -49.91
N PHE A 185 -22.94 12.65 -50.02
CA PHE A 185 -22.85 11.94 -51.29
C PHE A 185 -24.22 11.83 -51.97
N TRP A 186 -25.26 11.48 -51.20
CA TRP A 186 -26.63 11.42 -51.73
C TRP A 186 -27.17 12.76 -52.22
N LEU A 187 -26.75 13.87 -51.58
CA LEU A 187 -27.16 15.21 -51.97
C LEU A 187 -26.39 15.74 -53.18
N GLU A 188 -25.10 15.41 -53.32
CA GLU A 188 -24.25 15.84 -54.44
C GLU A 188 -24.61 15.13 -55.75
N PHE A 189 -24.99 13.85 -55.67
CA PHE A 189 -25.31 13.02 -56.84
C PHE A 189 -26.83 12.93 -57.14
N ARG A 190 -27.61 13.91 -56.66
CA ARG A 190 -29.04 14.07 -56.98
C ARG A 190 -29.26 15.27 -57.89
#